data_AF-A0A661V920-F1
#
_entry.id   AF-A0A661V920-F1
#
_cell.length_a   1.000
_cell.length_b   1.000
_cell.length_c   1.000
_cell.angle_alpha   90.00
_cell.angle_beta   90.00
_cell.angle_gamma   90.00
#
_symmetry.space_group_name_H-M   'P 1'
#
loop_
_entity.id
_entity.type
_entity.pdbx_description
1 polymer ?
#
loop_
_entity_poly.entity_id
_entity_poly.type
_entity_poly.pdbx_seq_one_letter_code
_entity_poly.pdbx_strand_id
1 'polypeptide(L)'
;MKKILAPRYLMLIILGISLCLPHSVYAFPNHHFTCPFKGIIMAVLGITDDQMASFDELKAETRAEIEPLAEEMMELGRQMPEILLAEEINTDEAKEKLVQIVDLKCQISSIGANAGLEGVQILTPEQRFTILIFVEDFLELLEWIADFPGWDKIKEHFEEYIKPILVDKLSKRHGIDLTDAQMDAFNELKAETRTEIKPLSEEMRELGKQIPEILLVEEINTVDAKEKFEQMVGLKCQISSIAANAKLKRAQILTPEQRQIIKEKIGEWGDHHPWSANLGF
;
A
#
# COMPACT_ATOMS: atom_id res chain seq x y z
N MET A 1 4.82 14.12 -35.67
CA MET A 1 3.44 13.84 -35.23
C MET A 1 3.51 12.78 -34.14
N LYS A 2 3.67 13.19 -32.86
CA LYS A 2 3.70 12.25 -31.73
C LYS A 2 2.27 11.73 -31.56
N LYS A 3 2.03 10.46 -31.89
CA LYS A 3 0.75 9.81 -31.58
C LYS A 3 0.70 9.68 -30.07
N ILE A 4 -0.09 10.53 -29.44
CA ILE A 4 -0.50 10.38 -28.04
C ILE A 4 -1.05 8.95 -27.93
N LEU A 5 -0.29 8.04 -27.31
CA LEU A 5 -0.84 6.77 -26.86
C LEU A 5 -2.04 7.17 -26.00
N ALA A 6 -3.26 6.89 -26.47
CA ALA A 6 -4.44 7.44 -25.83
C ALA A 6 -4.38 7.07 -24.33
N PRO A 7 -4.65 8.00 -23.39
CA PRO A 7 -4.50 7.80 -21.94
C PRO A 7 -5.13 6.51 -21.41
N ARG A 8 -6.13 5.97 -22.13
CA ARG A 8 -6.76 4.68 -21.87
C ARG A 8 -5.82 3.47 -22.04
N TYR A 9 -4.95 3.46 -23.04
CA TYR A 9 -3.98 2.37 -23.25
C TYR A 9 -2.86 2.42 -22.21
N LEU A 10 -2.40 3.63 -21.86
CA LEU A 10 -1.45 3.86 -20.77
C LEU A 10 -2.00 3.31 -19.44
N MET A 11 -3.24 3.68 -19.09
CA MET A 11 -3.91 3.20 -17.87
C MET A 11 -4.08 1.67 -17.86
N LEU A 12 -4.45 1.05 -18.99
CA LEU A 12 -4.60 -0.40 -19.11
C LEU A 12 -3.26 -1.14 -19.00
N ILE A 13 -2.17 -0.55 -19.47
CA ILE A 13 -0.82 -1.11 -19.38
C ILE A 13 -0.28 -0.96 -17.95
N ILE A 14 -0.52 0.17 -17.27
CA ILE A 14 -0.15 0.38 -15.86
C ILE A 14 -0.97 -0.54 -14.96
N LEU A 15 -2.29 -0.64 -15.16
CA LEU A 15 -3.13 -1.62 -14.49
C LEU A 15 -2.64 -3.04 -14.77
N GLY A 16 -2.24 -3.34 -16.00
CA GLY A 16 -1.61 -4.60 -16.35
C GLY A 16 -0.35 -4.84 -15.51
N ILE A 17 0.65 -4.00 -15.60
CA ILE A 17 1.94 -4.19 -14.90
C ILE A 17 1.70 -4.31 -13.40
N SER A 18 0.95 -3.38 -12.80
CA SER A 18 0.65 -3.39 -11.35
C SER A 18 -0.17 -4.59 -10.87
N LEU A 19 -1.08 -5.12 -11.69
CA LEU A 19 -1.85 -6.34 -11.37
C LEU A 19 -1.05 -7.63 -11.59
N CYS A 20 0.08 -7.55 -12.30
CA CYS A 20 0.84 -8.71 -12.73
C CYS A 20 2.25 -8.78 -12.11
N LEU A 21 2.65 -7.74 -11.38
CA LEU A 21 3.84 -7.74 -10.53
C LEU A 21 3.67 -8.75 -9.37
N PRO A 22 4.73 -9.45 -8.95
CA PRO A 22 4.70 -10.42 -7.85
C PRO A 22 4.07 -9.89 -6.56
N HIS A 23 4.18 -8.58 -6.29
CA HIS A 23 3.57 -7.95 -5.12
C HIS A 23 2.03 -7.97 -5.12
N SER A 24 1.36 -8.17 -6.27
CA SER A 24 -0.11 -8.17 -6.36
C SER A 24 -0.73 -9.45 -5.79
N VAL A 25 0.08 -10.50 -5.62
CA VAL A 25 -0.28 -11.75 -4.95
C VAL A 25 -0.77 -11.50 -3.51
N TYR A 26 -0.31 -10.41 -2.88
CA TYR A 26 -0.68 -10.00 -1.52
C TYR A 26 -2.17 -9.65 -1.34
N ALA A 27 -2.82 -9.07 -2.35
CA ALA A 27 -4.20 -8.58 -2.18
C ALA A 27 -5.24 -9.71 -2.19
N PHE A 28 -4.92 -10.88 -2.75
CA PHE A 28 -5.86 -11.97 -3.00
C PHE A 28 -5.19 -13.37 -2.96
N PRO A 29 -4.80 -13.87 -1.78
CA PRO A 29 -4.02 -15.12 -1.65
C PRO A 29 -4.74 -16.38 -2.19
N ASN A 30 -6.08 -16.35 -2.26
CA ASN A 30 -6.92 -17.49 -2.69
C ASN A 30 -7.41 -17.43 -4.15
N HIS A 31 -6.95 -16.47 -4.95
CA HIS A 31 -7.30 -16.42 -6.37
C HIS A 31 -6.08 -16.82 -7.22
N HIS A 32 -6.29 -17.77 -8.14
CA HIS A 32 -5.42 -17.96 -9.31
C HIS A 32 -5.48 -16.68 -10.16
N PHE A 33 -4.78 -15.64 -9.71
CA PHE A 33 -4.80 -14.34 -10.36
C PHE A 33 -4.00 -14.46 -11.65
N THR A 34 -4.70 -14.89 -12.70
CA THR A 34 -4.26 -14.79 -14.08
C THR A 34 -4.38 -13.32 -14.45
N CYS A 35 -3.22 -12.69 -14.62
CA CYS A 35 -3.09 -11.33 -15.10
C CYS A 35 -4.02 -11.09 -16.30
N PRO A 36 -5.13 -10.32 -16.16
CA PRO A 36 -6.12 -10.17 -17.23
C PRO A 36 -5.53 -9.42 -18.45
N PHE A 37 -4.40 -8.75 -18.25
CA PHE A 37 -3.65 -8.04 -19.28
C PHE A 37 -2.37 -8.76 -19.71
N LYS A 38 -2.15 -10.04 -19.32
CA LYS A 38 -0.92 -10.80 -19.61
C LYS A 38 -0.60 -10.73 -21.10
N GLY A 39 -1.58 -11.02 -21.95
CA GLY A 39 -1.41 -10.96 -23.40
C GLY A 39 -1.11 -9.57 -23.96
N ILE A 40 -1.64 -8.50 -23.35
CA ILE A 40 -1.36 -7.12 -23.78
C ILE A 40 0.06 -6.72 -23.37
N ILE A 41 0.46 -7.01 -22.14
CA ILE A 41 1.82 -6.72 -21.65
C ILE A 41 2.85 -7.51 -22.44
N MET A 42 2.61 -8.80 -22.70
CA MET A 42 3.47 -9.63 -23.54
C MET A 42 3.63 -9.05 -24.94
N ALA A 43 2.53 -8.64 -25.58
CA ALA A 43 2.57 -8.08 -26.93
C ALA A 43 3.23 -6.68 -26.99
N VAL A 44 3.01 -5.84 -25.98
CA VAL A 44 3.55 -4.47 -25.92
C VAL A 44 5.04 -4.46 -25.59
N LEU A 45 5.47 -5.30 -24.64
CA LEU A 45 6.87 -5.39 -24.22
C LEU A 45 7.66 -6.42 -25.02
N GLY A 46 7.03 -7.18 -25.92
CA GLY A 46 7.70 -8.25 -26.66
C GLY A 46 8.31 -9.31 -25.74
N ILE A 47 7.63 -9.66 -24.64
CA ILE A 47 8.12 -10.67 -23.69
C ILE A 47 8.13 -12.03 -24.38
N THR A 48 9.27 -12.71 -24.35
CA THR A 48 9.45 -14.05 -24.92
C THR A 48 8.84 -15.13 -24.02
N ASP A 49 8.63 -16.33 -24.56
CA ASP A 49 8.15 -17.48 -23.78
C ASP A 49 9.14 -17.87 -22.67
N ASP A 50 10.46 -17.78 -22.93
CA ASP A 50 11.49 -18.06 -21.94
C ASP A 50 11.46 -17.04 -20.79
N GLN A 51 11.39 -15.74 -21.11
CA GLN A 51 11.23 -14.69 -20.10
C GLN A 51 9.94 -14.89 -19.29
N MET A 52 8.86 -15.32 -19.94
CA MET A 52 7.61 -15.61 -19.27
C MET A 52 7.75 -16.76 -18.28
N ALA A 53 8.44 -17.83 -18.66
CA ALA A 53 8.72 -18.95 -17.76
C ALA A 53 9.53 -18.48 -16.54
N SER A 54 10.56 -17.64 -16.74
CA SER A 54 11.34 -17.05 -15.64
C SER A 54 10.48 -16.17 -14.72
N PHE A 55 9.55 -15.39 -15.25
CA PHE A 55 8.62 -14.61 -14.43
C PHE A 55 7.64 -15.48 -13.64
N ASP A 56 7.13 -16.55 -14.24
CA ASP A 56 6.20 -17.47 -13.57
C ASP A 56 6.92 -18.27 -12.46
N GLU A 57 8.20 -18.63 -12.65
CA GLU A 57 9.07 -19.24 -11.62
C GLU A 57 9.34 -18.26 -10.47
N LEU A 58 9.83 -17.05 -10.76
CA LEU A 58 10.09 -16.00 -9.76
C LEU A 58 8.83 -15.68 -8.94
N LYS A 59 7.66 -15.65 -9.59
CA LYS A 59 6.37 -15.45 -8.90
C LYS A 59 6.04 -16.60 -7.95
N ALA A 60 6.33 -17.84 -8.33
CA ALA A 60 6.08 -19.01 -7.48
C ALA A 60 6.99 -19.01 -6.26
N GLU A 61 8.28 -18.71 -6.44
CA GLU A 61 9.28 -18.60 -5.36
C GLU A 61 8.91 -17.46 -4.40
N THR A 62 8.66 -16.27 -4.94
CA THR A 62 8.23 -15.09 -4.14
C THR A 62 6.97 -15.39 -3.33
N ARG A 63 6.00 -16.10 -3.92
CA ARG A 63 4.78 -16.51 -3.21
C ARG A 63 5.12 -17.46 -2.07
N ALA A 64 5.93 -18.49 -2.32
CA ALA A 64 6.29 -19.48 -1.31
C ALA A 64 7.00 -18.84 -0.11
N GLU A 65 7.80 -17.80 -0.32
CA GLU A 65 8.45 -17.04 0.76
C GLU A 65 7.48 -16.14 1.53
N ILE A 66 6.56 -15.46 0.83
CA ILE A 66 5.64 -14.49 1.45
C ILE A 66 4.48 -15.16 2.16
N GLU A 67 3.97 -16.30 1.66
CA GLU A 67 2.77 -16.97 2.16
C GLU A 67 2.80 -17.24 3.68
N PRO A 68 3.86 -17.83 4.29
CA PRO A 68 3.90 -18.03 5.74
C PRO A 68 3.89 -16.71 6.53
N LEU A 69 4.59 -15.67 6.04
CA LEU A 69 4.62 -14.35 6.69
C LEU A 69 3.26 -13.66 6.61
N ALA A 70 2.57 -13.80 5.48
CA ALA A 70 1.23 -13.25 5.28
C ALA A 70 0.20 -13.96 6.16
N GLU A 71 0.29 -15.29 6.31
CA GLU A 71 -0.54 -16.06 7.24
C GLU A 71 -0.35 -15.63 8.68
N GLU A 72 0.90 -15.49 9.14
CA GLU A 72 1.21 -15.01 10.48
C GLU A 72 0.68 -13.58 10.71
N MET A 73 0.89 -12.69 9.75
CA MET A 73 0.40 -11.31 9.83
C MET A 73 -1.14 -11.24 9.81
N MET A 74 -1.82 -12.11 9.05
CA MET A 74 -3.28 -12.23 9.08
C MET A 74 -3.77 -12.69 10.44
N GLU A 75 -3.09 -13.66 11.06
CA GLU A 75 -3.44 -14.17 12.38
C GLU A 75 -3.26 -13.11 13.46
N LEU A 76 -2.13 -12.38 13.45
CA LEU A 76 -1.95 -11.20 14.30
C LEU A 76 -3.04 -10.16 14.04
N GLY A 77 -3.39 -9.92 12.78
CA GLY A 77 -4.47 -9.02 12.37
C GLY A 77 -5.84 -9.42 12.93
N ARG A 78 -6.11 -10.72 13.11
CA ARG A 78 -7.34 -11.21 13.77
C ARG A 78 -7.33 -10.99 15.28
N GLN A 79 -6.16 -11.01 15.91
CA GLN A 79 -6.00 -10.75 17.35
C GLN A 79 -6.12 -9.26 17.69
N MET A 80 -5.69 -8.37 16.78
CA MET A 80 -5.65 -6.92 17.05
C MET A 80 -7.00 -6.30 17.46
N PRO A 81 -8.15 -6.60 16.83
CA PRO A 81 -9.44 -6.08 17.29
C PRO A 81 -9.76 -6.47 18.73
N GLU A 82 -9.46 -7.69 19.15
CA GLU A 82 -9.70 -8.14 20.54
C GLU A 82 -8.88 -7.33 21.55
N ILE A 83 -7.64 -6.99 21.20
CA ILE A 83 -6.73 -6.21 22.05
C ILE A 83 -7.09 -4.72 22.06
N LEU A 84 -7.27 -4.13 20.87
CA LEU A 84 -7.51 -2.69 20.72
C LEU A 84 -8.92 -2.29 21.13
N LEU A 85 -9.89 -3.20 21.07
CA LEU A 85 -11.29 -2.95 21.41
C LEU A 85 -11.70 -3.54 22.76
N ALA A 86 -10.73 -4.01 23.55
CA ALA A 86 -10.98 -4.46 24.92
C ALA A 86 -11.50 -3.31 25.81
N GLU A 87 -12.20 -3.69 26.88
CA GLU A 87 -12.65 -2.75 27.92
C GLU A 87 -11.46 -1.98 28.48
N GLU A 88 -10.41 -2.70 28.87
CA GLU A 88 -9.08 -2.15 29.18
C GLU A 88 -8.07 -2.59 28.12
N ILE A 89 -7.46 -1.62 27.43
CA ILE A 89 -6.43 -1.91 26.43
C ILE A 89 -5.13 -2.27 27.14
N ASN A 90 -4.69 -3.52 26.99
CA ASN A 90 -3.34 -3.91 27.33
C ASN A 90 -2.35 -3.25 26.36
N THR A 91 -1.86 -2.07 26.73
CA THR A 91 -1.05 -1.21 25.86
C THR A 91 0.29 -1.86 25.48
N ASP A 92 0.90 -2.62 26.39
CA ASP A 92 2.18 -3.28 26.12
C ASP A 92 2.01 -4.44 25.14
N GLU A 93 0.98 -5.27 25.33
CA GLU A 93 0.63 -6.34 24.39
C GLU A 93 0.24 -5.79 23.02
N ALA A 94 -0.57 -4.72 22.97
CA ALA A 94 -0.94 -4.07 21.72
C ALA A 94 0.29 -3.55 20.95
N LYS A 95 1.25 -2.94 21.66
CA LYS A 95 2.51 -2.48 21.06
C LYS A 95 3.34 -3.64 20.54
N GLU A 96 3.48 -4.71 21.33
CA GLU A 96 4.23 -5.90 20.94
C GLU A 96 3.68 -6.49 19.64
N LYS A 97 2.36 -6.68 19.55
CA LYS A 97 1.69 -7.23 18.36
C LYS A 97 1.77 -6.29 17.15
N LEU A 98 1.65 -4.99 17.36
CA LEU A 98 1.82 -3.99 16.29
C LEU A 98 3.25 -3.99 15.75
N VAL A 99 4.27 -4.13 16.61
CA VAL A 99 5.67 -4.28 16.20
C VAL A 99 5.84 -5.54 15.35
N GLN A 100 5.31 -6.69 15.80
CA GLN A 100 5.35 -7.94 15.02
C GLN A 100 4.70 -7.78 13.63
N ILE A 101 3.54 -7.13 13.54
CA ILE A 101 2.85 -6.86 12.26
C ILE A 101 3.72 -5.96 11.36
N VAL A 102 4.34 -4.91 11.92
CA VAL A 102 5.22 -4.01 11.16
C VAL A 102 6.45 -4.76 10.66
N ASP A 103 7.08 -5.59 11.50
CA ASP A 103 8.25 -6.39 11.13
C ASP A 103 7.93 -7.39 10.01
N LEU A 104 6.79 -8.08 10.07
CA LEU A 104 6.34 -8.97 8.98
C LEU A 104 6.10 -8.19 7.69
N LYS A 105 5.44 -7.02 7.76
CA LYS A 105 5.21 -6.16 6.60
C LYS A 105 6.53 -5.66 5.98
N CYS A 106 7.53 -5.42 6.81
CA CYS A 106 8.88 -5.06 6.39
C CYS A 106 9.58 -6.20 5.65
N GLN A 107 9.54 -7.41 6.22
CA GLN A 107 10.09 -8.61 5.58
C GLN A 107 9.42 -8.87 4.22
N ILE A 108 8.09 -8.84 4.16
CA ILE A 108 7.32 -9.00 2.92
C ILE A 108 7.70 -7.91 1.90
N SER A 109 7.87 -6.66 2.33
CA SER A 109 8.28 -5.58 1.45
C SER A 109 9.70 -5.76 0.91
N SER A 110 10.62 -6.31 1.72
CA SER A 110 11.98 -6.63 1.32
C SER A 110 12.01 -7.74 0.27
N ILE A 111 11.29 -8.85 0.51
CA ILE A 111 11.14 -9.95 -0.46
C ILE A 111 10.57 -9.41 -1.78
N GLY A 112 9.50 -8.62 -1.72
CA GLY A 112 8.89 -8.03 -2.91
C GLY A 112 9.81 -7.07 -3.66
N ALA A 113 10.68 -6.33 -2.97
CA ALA A 113 11.66 -5.45 -3.60
C ALA A 113 12.78 -6.23 -4.30
N ASN A 114 13.29 -7.30 -3.67
CA ASN A 114 14.28 -8.19 -4.28
C ASN A 114 13.71 -8.89 -5.52
N ALA A 115 12.50 -9.46 -5.42
CA ALA A 115 11.79 -10.04 -6.54
C ALA A 115 11.53 -9.00 -7.66
N GLY A 116 11.26 -7.75 -7.29
CA GLY A 116 11.18 -6.64 -8.25
C GLY A 116 12.49 -6.44 -9.02
N LEU A 117 13.63 -6.41 -8.33
CA LEU A 117 14.95 -6.27 -8.94
C LEU A 117 15.31 -7.45 -9.84
N GLU A 118 15.06 -8.69 -9.40
CA GLU A 118 15.26 -9.89 -10.21
C GLU A 118 14.36 -9.91 -11.44
N GLY A 119 13.09 -9.51 -11.28
CA GLY A 119 12.15 -9.39 -12.39
C GLY A 119 12.63 -8.40 -13.46
N VAL A 120 13.27 -7.29 -13.05
CA VAL A 120 13.85 -6.31 -13.98
C VAL A 120 15.06 -6.89 -14.71
N GLN A 121 15.83 -7.81 -14.10
CA GLN A 121 16.96 -8.48 -14.76
C GLN A 121 16.54 -9.49 -15.83
N ILE A 122 15.31 -10.02 -15.77
CA ILE A 122 14.75 -10.88 -16.82
C ILE A 122 14.53 -10.09 -18.13
N LEU A 123 14.36 -8.78 -18.04
CA LEU A 123 14.05 -7.91 -19.17
C LEU A 123 15.31 -7.41 -19.89
N THR A 124 15.20 -7.23 -21.21
CA THR A 124 16.24 -6.53 -21.99
C THR A 124 16.24 -5.03 -21.67
N PRO A 125 17.36 -4.31 -21.92
CA PRO A 125 17.40 -2.86 -21.74
C PRO A 125 16.27 -2.10 -22.46
N GLU A 126 15.90 -2.51 -23.68
CA GLU A 126 14.81 -1.89 -24.45
C GLU A 126 13.44 -2.11 -23.82
N GLN A 127 13.23 -3.30 -23.24
CA GLN A 127 11.99 -3.61 -22.51
C GLN A 127 11.91 -2.80 -21.22
N ARG A 128 13.01 -2.67 -20.48
CA ARG A 128 13.10 -1.82 -19.28
C ARG A 128 12.82 -0.35 -19.62
N PHE A 129 13.40 0.16 -20.70
CA PHE A 129 13.16 1.51 -21.20
C PHE A 129 11.69 1.74 -21.56
N THR A 130 11.06 0.76 -22.21
CA THR A 130 9.64 0.82 -22.56
C THR A 130 8.77 0.89 -21.30
N ILE A 131 9.05 0.09 -20.27
CA ILE A 131 8.36 0.17 -18.97
C ILE A 131 8.55 1.55 -18.34
N LEU A 132 9.74 2.13 -18.40
CA LEU A 132 9.97 3.44 -17.79
C LEU A 132 9.12 4.52 -18.44
N ILE A 133 8.99 4.55 -19.78
CA ILE A 133 8.11 5.52 -20.45
C ILE A 133 6.70 5.46 -19.87
N PHE A 134 6.19 4.26 -19.58
CA PHE A 134 4.88 4.10 -18.95
C PHE A 134 4.84 4.64 -17.52
N VAL A 135 5.92 4.48 -16.76
CA VAL A 135 6.03 5.00 -15.38
C VAL A 135 6.17 6.52 -15.38
N GLU A 136 6.99 7.10 -16.25
CA GLU A 136 7.16 8.55 -16.40
C GLU A 136 5.85 9.21 -16.82
N ASP A 137 5.18 8.70 -17.87
CA ASP A 137 3.88 9.22 -18.31
C ASP A 137 2.82 9.14 -17.17
N PHE A 138 2.90 8.12 -16.31
CA PHE A 138 2.03 8.00 -15.15
C PHE A 138 2.35 9.01 -14.05
N LEU A 139 3.64 9.18 -13.74
CA LEU A 139 4.08 10.15 -12.74
C LEU A 139 3.76 11.58 -13.20
N GLU A 140 3.98 11.90 -14.48
CA GLU A 140 3.57 13.18 -15.08
C GLU A 140 2.06 13.37 -14.98
N LEU A 141 1.26 12.33 -15.20
CA LEU A 141 -0.20 12.40 -15.02
C LEU A 141 -0.56 12.68 -13.55
N LEU A 142 0.09 12.01 -12.60
CA LEU A 142 -0.14 12.25 -11.17
C LEU A 142 0.26 13.66 -10.74
N GLU A 143 1.39 14.16 -11.22
CA GLU A 143 1.84 15.54 -11.00
C GLU A 143 0.87 16.53 -11.63
N TRP A 144 0.44 16.30 -12.87
CA TRP A 144 -0.55 17.14 -13.53
C TRP A 144 -1.89 17.17 -12.78
N ILE A 145 -2.35 16.04 -12.23
CA ILE A 145 -3.55 15.98 -11.38
C ILE A 145 -3.33 16.79 -10.11
N ALA A 146 -2.17 16.64 -9.47
CA ALA A 146 -1.84 17.34 -8.23
C ALA A 146 -1.75 18.86 -8.43
N ASP A 147 -1.19 19.30 -9.57
CA ASP A 147 -1.00 20.70 -9.94
C ASP A 147 -2.21 21.31 -10.67
N PHE A 148 -3.26 20.52 -10.91
CA PHE A 148 -4.42 20.97 -11.68
C PHE A 148 -5.03 22.23 -11.02
N PRO A 149 -5.18 23.36 -11.74
CA PRO A 149 -5.70 24.59 -11.18
C PRO A 149 -7.10 24.40 -10.60
N GLY A 150 -7.22 24.59 -9.28
CA GLY A 150 -8.47 24.33 -8.56
C GLY A 150 -8.59 22.92 -8.00
N TRP A 151 -7.57 22.06 -8.12
CA TRP A 151 -7.49 20.80 -7.38
C TRP A 151 -7.57 21.03 -5.87
N ASP A 152 -6.91 22.08 -5.36
CA ASP A 152 -7.05 22.49 -3.96
C ASP A 152 -8.50 22.83 -3.60
N LYS A 153 -9.22 23.52 -4.49
CA LYS A 153 -10.66 23.82 -4.30
C LYS A 153 -11.54 22.59 -4.44
N ILE A 154 -11.21 21.67 -5.34
CA ILE A 154 -11.92 20.39 -5.48
C ILE A 154 -11.68 19.57 -4.22
N LYS A 155 -10.46 19.53 -3.71
CA LYS A 155 -10.07 18.83 -2.49
C LYS A 155 -10.70 19.46 -1.26
N GLU A 156 -10.68 20.79 -1.15
CA GLU A 156 -11.35 21.56 -0.11
C GLU A 156 -12.86 21.35 -0.18
N HIS A 157 -13.48 21.42 -1.36
CA HIS A 157 -14.91 21.14 -1.53
C HIS A 157 -15.24 19.67 -1.24
N PHE A 158 -14.37 18.72 -1.57
CA PHE A 158 -14.51 17.31 -1.18
C PHE A 158 -14.39 17.16 0.35
N GLU A 159 -13.45 17.86 0.98
CA GLU A 159 -13.25 17.88 2.42
C GLU A 159 -14.35 18.66 3.18
N GLU A 160 -15.01 19.65 2.57
CA GLU A 160 -16.10 20.41 3.18
C GLU A 160 -17.46 19.75 2.93
N TYR A 161 -17.65 19.12 1.78
CA TYR A 161 -18.95 18.60 1.37
C TYR A 161 -19.07 17.09 1.65
N ILE A 162 -18.03 16.30 1.38
CA ILE A 162 -18.06 14.84 1.58
C ILE A 162 -17.62 14.45 2.98
N LYS A 163 -16.71 15.19 3.63
CA LYS A 163 -16.23 14.84 4.97
C LYS A 163 -17.31 14.94 6.04
N PRO A 164 -18.19 15.98 6.10
CA PRO A 164 -19.31 15.96 7.03
C PRO A 164 -20.29 14.84 6.69
N ILE A 165 -20.52 14.53 5.41
CA ILE A 165 -21.36 13.39 5.00
C ILE A 165 -20.74 12.05 5.41
N LEU A 166 -19.42 11.90 5.37
CA LEU A 166 -18.70 10.69 5.81
C LEU A 166 -18.61 10.60 7.33
N VAL A 167 -18.38 11.71 8.02
CA VAL A 167 -18.38 11.79 9.50
C VAL A 167 -19.78 11.57 10.03
N ASP A 168 -20.81 12.18 9.45
CA ASP A 168 -22.23 11.96 9.78
C ASP A 168 -22.68 10.55 9.36
N LYS A 169 -22.17 9.99 8.24
CA LYS A 169 -22.39 8.57 7.90
C LYS A 169 -21.62 7.64 8.81
N LEU A 170 -20.46 7.98 9.34
CA LEU A 170 -19.71 7.13 10.26
C LEU A 170 -20.32 7.22 11.67
N SER A 171 -20.67 8.41 12.16
CA SER A 171 -21.40 8.56 13.43
C SER A 171 -22.78 7.92 13.35
N LYS A 172 -23.54 8.12 12.26
CA LYS A 172 -24.87 7.48 12.08
C LYS A 172 -24.81 6.00 11.66
N ARG A 173 -23.84 5.54 10.86
CA ARG A 173 -23.68 4.10 10.55
C ARG A 173 -23.13 3.33 11.73
N HIS A 174 -22.22 3.92 12.51
CA HIS A 174 -21.56 3.23 13.62
C HIS A 174 -22.18 3.52 14.97
N GLY A 175 -23.13 4.45 15.10
CA GLY A 175 -23.77 4.74 16.39
C GLY A 175 -22.77 5.18 17.47
N ILE A 176 -21.62 5.74 17.06
CA ILE A 176 -20.57 6.21 17.95
C ILE A 176 -20.63 7.73 17.91
N ASP A 177 -21.21 8.31 18.94
CA ASP A 177 -21.17 9.74 19.17
C ASP A 177 -19.83 10.07 19.83
N LEU A 178 -19.00 10.83 19.11
CA LEU A 178 -17.74 11.36 19.62
C LEU A 178 -18.01 12.68 20.33
N THR A 179 -17.39 12.88 21.49
CA THR A 179 -17.40 14.19 22.15
C THR A 179 -16.50 15.19 21.41
N ASP A 180 -16.72 16.49 21.58
CA ASP A 180 -15.86 17.53 20.98
C ASP A 180 -14.38 17.32 21.33
N ALA A 181 -14.09 16.98 22.59
CA ALA A 181 -12.74 16.68 23.06
C ALA A 181 -12.12 15.46 22.34
N GLN A 182 -12.91 14.42 22.05
CA GLN A 182 -12.42 13.26 21.29
C GLN A 182 -12.16 13.63 19.83
N MET A 183 -13.04 14.42 19.20
CA MET A 183 -12.84 14.89 17.84
C MET A 183 -11.55 15.73 17.73
N ASP A 184 -11.32 16.62 18.69
CA ASP A 184 -10.10 17.43 18.76
C ASP A 184 -8.86 16.54 18.90
N ALA A 185 -8.89 15.55 19.79
CA ALA A 185 -7.80 14.58 19.94
C ALA A 185 -7.52 13.78 18.66
N PHE A 186 -8.56 13.36 17.92
CA PHE A 186 -8.40 12.70 16.62
C PHE A 186 -7.76 13.63 15.57
N ASN A 187 -8.16 14.90 15.55
CA ASN A 187 -7.62 15.90 14.63
C ASN A 187 -6.15 16.21 14.93
N GLU A 188 -5.79 16.37 16.21
CA GLU A 188 -4.41 16.57 16.66
C GLU A 188 -3.55 15.35 16.29
N LEU A 189 -3.99 14.14 16.64
CA LEU A 189 -3.28 12.92 16.30
C LEU A 189 -3.04 12.78 14.79
N LYS A 190 -4.04 13.15 13.97
CA LYS A 190 -3.91 13.17 12.51
C LYS A 190 -2.86 14.18 12.04
N ALA A 191 -2.83 15.36 12.62
CA ALA A 191 -1.86 16.40 12.29
C ALA A 191 -0.42 15.99 12.68
N GLU A 192 -0.23 15.43 13.88
CA GLU A 192 1.04 14.87 14.34
C GLU A 192 1.54 13.77 13.41
N THR A 193 0.69 12.76 13.16
CA THR A 193 1.01 11.61 12.29
C THR A 193 1.42 12.09 10.89
N ARG A 194 0.71 13.08 10.33
CA ARG A 194 1.04 13.65 9.03
C ARG A 194 2.38 14.39 9.05
N THR A 195 2.66 15.12 10.13
CA THR A 195 3.92 15.85 10.30
C THR A 195 5.11 14.91 10.35
N GLU A 196 4.97 13.75 11.01
CA GLU A 196 6.01 12.72 11.08
C GLU A 196 6.19 11.97 9.74
N ILE A 197 5.09 11.61 9.07
CA ILE A 197 5.14 10.83 7.82
C ILE A 197 5.62 11.65 6.62
N LYS A 198 5.31 12.96 6.58
CA LYS A 198 5.60 13.82 5.44
C LYS A 198 7.08 13.80 5.01
N PRO A 199 8.08 14.06 5.87
CA PRO A 199 9.49 14.04 5.46
C PRO A 199 9.92 12.67 4.93
N LEU A 200 9.46 11.57 5.55
CA LEU A 200 9.77 10.21 5.09
C LEU A 200 9.18 9.90 3.71
N SER A 201 7.99 10.42 3.44
CA SER A 201 7.31 10.27 2.15
C SER A 201 8.00 11.09 1.06
N GLU A 202 8.50 12.28 1.41
CA GLU A 202 9.30 13.12 0.51
C GLU A 202 10.64 12.44 0.18
N GLU A 203 11.35 11.90 1.18
CA GLU A 203 12.59 11.16 0.98
C GLU A 203 12.38 9.91 0.12
N MET A 204 11.31 9.15 0.37
CA MET A 204 10.95 7.99 -0.44
C MET A 204 10.65 8.37 -1.90
N ARG A 205 10.02 9.53 -2.12
CA ARG A 205 9.78 10.06 -3.47
C ARG A 205 11.09 10.42 -4.17
N GLU A 206 12.02 11.09 -3.48
CA GLU A 206 13.33 11.43 -4.05
C GLU A 206 14.18 10.17 -4.35
N LEU A 207 14.09 9.11 -3.53
CA LEU A 207 14.67 7.81 -3.86
C LEU A 207 14.00 7.19 -5.09
N GLY A 208 12.66 7.25 -5.17
CA GLY A 208 11.90 6.73 -6.30
C GLY A 208 12.31 7.35 -7.65
N LYS A 209 12.72 8.63 -7.65
CA LYS A 209 13.25 9.30 -8.85
C LYS A 209 14.62 8.78 -9.31
N GLN A 210 15.41 8.18 -8.42
CA GLN A 210 16.74 7.63 -8.74
C GLN A 210 16.67 6.22 -9.31
N ILE A 211 15.62 5.46 -8.97
CA ILE A 211 15.44 4.06 -9.42
C ILE A 211 15.50 3.91 -10.95
N PRO A 212 14.85 4.76 -11.77
CA PRO A 212 14.97 4.72 -13.23
C PRO A 212 16.40 4.70 -13.74
N GLU A 213 17.27 5.58 -13.22
CA GLU A 213 18.66 5.71 -13.67
C GLU A 213 19.46 4.41 -13.43
N ILE A 214 19.14 3.69 -12.36
CA ILE A 214 19.81 2.45 -11.98
C ILE A 214 19.28 1.24 -12.77
N LEU A 215 18.00 1.23 -13.10
CA LEU A 215 17.37 0.09 -13.77
C LEU A 215 17.47 0.16 -15.30
N LEU A 216 17.74 1.33 -15.88
CA LEU A 216 17.77 1.53 -17.33
C LEU A 216 19.13 1.31 -18.01
N VAL A 217 20.20 1.23 -17.23
CA VAL A 217 21.53 0.96 -17.79
C VAL A 217 21.56 -0.41 -18.47
N GLU A 218 22.50 -0.61 -19.40
CA GLU A 218 22.68 -1.88 -20.12
C GLU A 218 22.90 -3.04 -19.14
N GLU A 219 23.79 -2.83 -18.16
CA GLU A 219 24.07 -3.74 -17.06
C GLU A 219 23.67 -3.10 -15.74
N ILE A 220 22.71 -3.70 -15.03
CA ILE A 220 22.24 -3.19 -13.74
C ILE A 220 23.34 -3.41 -12.70
N ASN A 221 23.73 -2.34 -12.01
CA ASN A 221 24.52 -2.46 -10.79
C ASN A 221 23.61 -2.97 -9.67
N THR A 222 23.55 -4.29 -9.51
CA THR A 222 22.66 -4.96 -8.56
C THR A 222 22.93 -4.59 -7.10
N VAL A 223 24.18 -4.21 -6.78
CA VAL A 223 24.56 -3.76 -5.43
C VAL A 223 23.93 -2.41 -5.13
N ASP A 224 24.11 -1.44 -6.01
CA ASP A 224 23.54 -0.08 -5.87
C ASP A 224 22.00 -0.11 -5.92
N ALA A 225 21.43 -0.88 -6.86
CA ALA A 225 19.98 -1.07 -6.94
C ALA A 225 19.41 -1.62 -5.63
N LYS A 226 20.04 -2.67 -5.09
CA LYS A 226 19.63 -3.28 -3.82
C LYS A 226 19.71 -2.30 -2.67
N GLU A 227 20.79 -1.53 -2.57
CA GLU A 227 20.94 -0.49 -1.53
C GLU A 227 19.79 0.52 -1.57
N LYS A 228 19.41 1.02 -2.75
CA LYS A 228 18.28 1.96 -2.89
C LYS A 228 16.93 1.33 -2.55
N PHE A 229 16.71 0.08 -2.95
CA PHE A 229 15.49 -0.65 -2.58
C PHE A 229 15.41 -0.87 -1.06
N GLU A 230 16.52 -1.23 -0.41
CA GLU A 230 16.60 -1.38 1.05
C GLU A 230 16.32 -0.07 1.78
N GLN A 231 16.82 1.07 1.26
CA GLN A 231 16.49 2.40 1.80
C GLN A 231 14.99 2.71 1.68
N MET A 232 14.37 2.45 0.52
CA MET A 232 12.93 2.63 0.34
C MET A 232 12.10 1.73 1.27
N VAL A 233 12.51 0.46 1.44
CA VAL A 233 11.88 -0.47 2.38
C VAL A 233 12.01 0.06 3.81
N GLY A 234 13.19 0.55 4.21
CA GLY A 234 13.42 1.17 5.51
C GLY A 234 12.48 2.34 5.80
N LEU A 235 12.30 3.26 4.85
CA LEU A 235 11.36 4.37 4.98
C LEU A 235 9.91 3.88 5.08
N LYS A 236 9.53 2.87 4.30
CA LYS A 236 8.18 2.26 4.34
C LYS A 236 7.91 1.60 5.69
N CYS A 237 8.92 1.00 6.30
CA CYS A 237 8.87 0.43 7.64
C CYS A 237 8.64 1.50 8.71
N GLN A 238 9.40 2.59 8.65
CA GLN A 238 9.22 3.72 9.57
C GLN A 238 7.81 4.33 9.46
N ILE A 239 7.33 4.58 8.24
CA ILE A 239 5.95 5.06 8.01
C ILE A 239 4.92 4.07 8.56
N SER A 240 5.14 2.77 8.39
CA SER A 240 4.24 1.74 8.91
C SER A 240 4.23 1.70 10.44
N SER A 241 5.38 1.89 11.09
CA SER A 241 5.51 2.00 12.55
C SER A 241 4.76 3.23 13.09
N ILE A 242 4.93 4.40 12.48
CA ILE A 242 4.20 5.62 12.84
C ILE A 242 2.69 5.39 12.72
N ALA A 243 2.24 4.81 11.60
CA ALA A 243 0.83 4.51 11.38
C ALA A 243 0.28 3.50 12.40
N ALA A 244 1.05 2.46 12.75
CA ALA A 244 0.65 1.47 13.76
C ALA A 244 0.48 2.12 15.15
N ASN A 245 1.43 2.96 15.56
CA ASN A 245 1.32 3.72 16.81
C ASN A 245 0.12 4.66 16.82
N ALA A 246 -0.18 5.31 15.69
CA ALA A 246 -1.37 6.13 15.56
C ALA A 246 -2.66 5.33 15.75
N LYS A 247 -2.74 4.09 15.24
CA LYS A 247 -3.91 3.21 15.47
C LYS A 247 -4.12 2.90 16.95
N LEU A 248 -3.05 2.59 17.69
CA LEU A 248 -3.15 2.37 19.14
C LEU A 248 -3.65 3.63 19.86
N LYS A 249 -3.07 4.80 19.55
CA LYS A 249 -3.52 6.07 20.13
C LYS A 249 -5.00 6.36 19.83
N ARG A 250 -5.48 6.04 18.61
CA ARG A 250 -6.90 6.16 18.25
C ARG A 250 -7.79 5.29 19.12
N ALA A 251 -7.43 4.04 19.36
CA ALA A 251 -8.17 3.16 20.25
C ALA A 251 -8.25 3.71 21.69
N GLN A 252 -7.17 4.37 22.15
CA GLN A 252 -7.09 4.99 23.47
C GLN A 252 -7.92 6.28 23.61
N ILE A 253 -8.22 6.99 22.51
CA ILE A 253 -9.11 8.18 22.52
C ILE A 253 -10.57 7.78 22.80
N LEU A 254 -10.97 6.59 22.36
CA LEU A 254 -12.33 6.08 22.53
C LEU A 254 -12.60 5.64 23.97
N THR A 255 -13.86 5.71 24.40
CA THR A 255 -14.28 5.08 25.65
C THR A 255 -14.41 3.56 25.48
N PRO A 256 -14.38 2.77 26.58
CA PRO A 256 -14.64 1.33 26.52
C PRO A 256 -15.95 0.99 25.80
N GLU A 257 -17.03 1.74 26.05
CA GLU A 257 -18.34 1.53 25.45
C GLU A 257 -18.32 1.79 23.94
N GLN A 258 -17.64 2.86 23.51
CA GLN A 258 -17.49 3.15 22.09
C GLN A 258 -16.68 2.06 21.38
N ARG A 259 -15.63 1.54 22.02
CA ARG A 259 -14.85 0.40 21.47
C ARG A 259 -15.69 -0.86 21.35
N GLN A 260 -16.56 -1.13 22.32
CA GLN A 260 -17.47 -2.27 22.29
C GLN A 260 -18.49 -2.16 21.15
N ILE A 261 -19.05 -0.96 20.91
CA ILE A 261 -19.93 -0.71 19.75
C ILE A 261 -19.20 -0.98 18.43
N ILE A 262 -17.92 -0.59 18.31
CA ILE A 262 -17.09 -0.92 17.14
C ILE A 262 -16.97 -2.43 17.00
N LYS A 263 -16.62 -3.13 18.08
CA LYS A 263 -16.41 -4.59 18.09
C LYS A 263 -17.63 -5.35 17.61
N GLU A 264 -18.82 -4.97 18.09
CA GLU A 264 -20.10 -5.56 17.68
C GLU A 264 -20.33 -5.38 16.17
N LYS A 265 -20.07 -4.19 15.63
CA LYS A 265 -20.21 -3.90 14.19
C LYS A 265 -19.20 -4.62 13.32
N ILE A 266 -18.00 -4.86 13.83
CA ILE A 266 -17.02 -5.71 13.14
C ILE A 266 -17.55 -7.13 13.03
N GLY A 267 -18.15 -7.67 14.09
CA GLY A 267 -18.81 -8.98 14.07
C GLY A 267 -19.90 -9.06 13.00
N GLU A 268 -20.79 -8.07 12.95
CA GLU A 268 -21.86 -7.98 11.94
C GLU A 268 -21.33 -7.93 10.49
N TRP A 269 -20.14 -7.38 10.26
CA TRP A 269 -19.54 -7.25 8.93
C TRP A 269 -18.63 -8.43 8.56
N GLY A 270 -17.98 -9.04 9.54
CA GLY A 270 -17.10 -10.20 9.38
C GLY A 270 -17.83 -11.42 8.81
N ASP A 271 -19.12 -11.56 9.11
CA ASP A 271 -20.00 -12.58 8.54
C ASP A 271 -20.27 -12.38 7.03
N HIS A 272 -19.97 -11.21 6.48
CA HIS A 272 -20.19 -10.87 5.07
C HIS A 272 -18.90 -10.71 4.27
N HIS A 273 -17.76 -10.37 4.90
CA HIS A 273 -16.46 -10.21 4.24
C HIS A 273 -15.28 -10.57 5.16
N PRO A 274 -14.74 -11.80 5.11
CA PRO A 274 -13.65 -12.24 6.01
C PRO A 274 -12.34 -11.46 5.87
N TRP A 275 -12.20 -10.62 4.85
CA TRP A 275 -11.02 -9.79 4.58
C TRP A 275 -11.14 -8.33 5.07
N SER A 276 -12.34 -7.88 5.46
CA SER A 276 -12.58 -6.48 5.89
C SER A 276 -12.19 -6.19 7.33
N ALA A 277 -11.73 -7.19 8.09
CA ALA A 277 -11.19 -7.00 9.45
C ALA A 277 -9.85 -6.24 9.48
N ASN A 278 -9.22 -6.00 8.31
CA ASN A 278 -8.09 -5.08 8.14
C ASN A 278 -8.57 -3.62 8.23
N LEU A 279 -9.10 -3.23 9.38
CA LEU A 279 -9.62 -1.90 9.56
C LEU A 279 -8.47 -0.91 9.73
N GLY A 280 -8.45 0.08 8.84
CA GLY A 280 -7.71 1.33 8.98
C GLY A 280 -8.36 2.29 9.99
N PHE A 281 -8.91 1.74 11.08
CA PHE A 281 -9.23 2.51 12.28
C PHE A 281 -7.94 2.74 13.07
#